data_AF-A0A522RG13-F1
#
_entry.id   AF-A0A522RG13-F1
#
_cell.length_a   1.000
_cell.length_b   1.000
_cell.length_c   1.000
_cell.angle_alpha   90.00
_cell.angle_beta   90.00
_cell.angle_gamma   90.00
#
_symmetry.space_group_name_H-M   'P 1'
#
loop_
_entity.id
_entity.type
_entity.pdbx_description
1 polymer ?
#
loop_
_entity_poly.entity_id
_entity_poly.type
_entity_poly.pdbx_seq_one_letter_code
_entity_poly.pdbx_strand_id
1 'polypeptide(L)'
;MASRAIGFDFAEIAGHMGAFWRHLTGDSQLRWLGPDKGVMHLATAAVVNAVWDLWSKRDGKPVWQLVADMTPEEIVRCIDFSYLTNALTKQRAIGILARVAEGKA
;
A
#
# COMPACT_ATOMS: atom_id res chain seq x y z
N MET A 1 15.31 7.82 4.64
CA MET A 1 14.50 6.79 3.96
C MET A 1 14.92 5.38 4.35
N ALA A 2 16.17 4.97 4.15
CA ALA A 2 16.65 3.61 4.48
C ALA A 2 16.35 3.16 5.93
N SER A 3 16.57 4.05 6.91
CA SER A 3 16.27 3.81 8.33
C SER A 3 14.79 3.57 8.65
N ARG A 4 13.88 3.84 7.70
CA ARG A 4 12.43 3.64 7.85
C ARG A 4 11.91 2.37 7.15
N ALA A 5 12.80 1.59 6.53
CA ALA A 5 12.44 0.34 5.85
C ALA A 5 13.27 -0.86 6.35
N ILE A 6 14.53 -0.62 6.75
CA ILE A 6 15.41 -1.67 7.28
C ILE A 6 14.96 -2.08 8.69
N GLY A 7 14.97 -3.38 8.96
CA GLY A 7 14.66 -3.95 10.29
C GLY A 7 13.19 -4.29 10.51
N PHE A 8 12.31 -3.99 9.55
CA PHE A 8 10.92 -4.42 9.58
C PHE A 8 10.78 -5.89 9.16
N ASP A 9 9.90 -6.62 9.84
CA ASP A 9 9.51 -7.94 9.39
C ASP A 9 8.59 -7.83 8.15
N PHE A 10 8.82 -8.71 7.18
CA PHE A 10 8.05 -8.67 5.94
C PHE A 10 6.56 -8.99 6.16
N ALA A 11 6.23 -9.92 7.05
CA ALA A 11 4.84 -10.27 7.33
C ALA A 11 4.10 -9.12 8.03
N GLU A 12 4.79 -8.31 8.85
CA GLU A 12 4.22 -7.08 9.40
C GLU A 12 3.88 -6.07 8.30
N ILE A 13 4.78 -5.87 7.34
CA ILE A 13 4.55 -4.97 6.19
C ILE A 13 3.40 -5.47 5.34
N ALA A 14 3.43 -6.73 4.88
CA ALA A 14 2.39 -7.31 4.03
C ALA A 14 1.02 -7.35 4.76
N GLY A 15 1.04 -7.61 6.07
CA GLY A 15 -0.14 -7.58 6.93
C GLY A 15 -0.72 -6.17 7.11
N HIS A 16 0.07 -5.11 7.00
CA HIS A 16 -0.36 -3.73 7.28
C HIS A 16 0.16 -2.70 6.27
N MET A 17 0.08 -3.02 4.97
CA MET A 17 0.73 -2.25 3.91
C MET A 17 0.30 -0.77 3.86
N GLY A 18 -0.96 -0.45 4.14
CA GLY A 18 -1.41 0.95 4.26
C GLY A 18 -0.79 1.69 5.46
N ALA A 19 -0.54 0.99 6.56
CA ALA A 19 0.18 1.55 7.71
C ALA A 19 1.68 1.74 7.41
N PHE A 20 2.28 0.82 6.66
CA PHE A 20 3.65 0.97 6.16
C PHE A 20 3.79 2.17 5.22
N TRP A 21 2.83 2.37 4.31
CA TRP A 21 2.77 3.58 3.49
C TRP A 21 2.74 4.86 4.33
N ARG A 22 1.88 4.89 5.34
CA ARG A 22 1.80 6.02 6.28
C ARG A 22 3.06 6.17 7.12
N HIS A 23 3.73 5.09 7.48
CA HIS A 23 5.02 5.15 8.17
C HIS A 23 6.08 5.82 7.29
N LEU A 24 6.18 5.49 6.00
CA LEU A 24 7.15 6.10 5.09
C LEU A 24 6.82 7.56 4.75
N THR A 25 5.55 7.88 4.56
CA THR A 25 5.09 9.21 4.14
C THR A 25 4.75 10.15 5.29
N GLY A 26 4.63 9.65 6.51
CA GLY A 26 4.13 10.40 7.67
C GLY A 26 5.19 11.15 8.48
N ASP A 27 6.48 10.97 8.19
CA ASP A 27 7.55 11.72 8.84
C ASP A 27 7.41 13.22 8.54
N SER A 28 7.31 14.05 9.57
CA SER A 28 7.09 15.49 9.40
C SER A 28 8.27 16.20 8.74
N GLN A 29 9.51 15.75 9.00
CA GLN A 29 10.71 16.33 8.39
C GLN A 29 10.81 15.96 6.91
N LEU A 30 10.52 14.71 6.57
CA LEU A 30 10.51 14.27 5.16
C LEU A 30 9.33 14.86 4.38
N ARG A 31 8.15 15.01 5.02
CA ARG A 31 6.98 15.66 4.41
C ARG A 31 7.22 17.11 4.07
N TRP A 32 8.05 17.82 4.84
CA TRP A 32 8.38 19.22 4.57
C TRP A 32 8.97 19.44 3.17
N LEU A 33 9.61 18.41 2.60
CA LEU A 33 10.20 18.44 1.27
C LEU A 33 9.21 18.12 0.12
N GLY A 34 7.96 17.79 0.45
CA GLY A 34 6.90 17.43 -0.50
C GLY A 34 5.65 18.27 -0.21
N PRO A 35 4.70 17.81 0.62
CA PRO A 35 4.32 16.43 0.90
C PRO A 35 3.71 15.76 -0.35
N ASP A 36 3.83 14.43 -0.44
CA ASP A 36 3.22 13.60 -1.48
C ASP A 36 3.49 14.06 -2.92
N LYS A 37 4.68 14.65 -3.15
CA LYS A 37 5.17 15.13 -4.45
C LYS A 37 6.71 15.17 -4.48
N GLY A 38 7.28 15.35 -5.67
CA GLY A 38 8.71 15.61 -5.86
C GLY A 38 9.62 14.42 -5.53
N VAL A 39 10.91 14.71 -5.36
CA VAL A 39 11.97 13.70 -5.20
C VAL A 39 11.72 12.77 -4.01
N MET A 40 11.22 13.30 -2.89
CA MET A 40 10.93 12.47 -1.73
C MET A 40 9.82 11.46 -2.00
N HIS A 41 8.76 11.83 -2.71
CA HIS A 41 7.67 10.91 -3.03
C HIS A 41 8.09 9.87 -4.09
N LEU A 42 8.95 10.25 -5.04
CA LEU A 42 9.56 9.30 -5.98
C LEU A 42 10.43 8.27 -5.23
N ALA A 43 11.22 8.71 -4.25
CA ALA A 43 12.01 7.80 -3.42
C ALA A 43 11.12 6.85 -2.60
N THR A 44 10.01 7.34 -2.03
CA THR A 44 9.03 6.49 -1.36
C THR A 44 8.41 5.46 -2.31
N ALA A 45 8.01 5.90 -3.51
CA ALA A 45 7.42 5.01 -4.52
C ALA A 45 8.39 3.89 -4.94
N ALA A 46 9.68 4.19 -5.08
CA ALA A 46 10.69 3.18 -5.37
C ALA A 46 10.78 2.11 -4.26
N VAL A 47 10.79 2.52 -2.99
CA VAL A 47 10.81 1.58 -1.85
C VAL A 47 9.53 0.75 -1.80
N VAL A 48 8.37 1.37 -1.98
CA VAL A 48 7.08 0.66 -1.91
C VAL A 48 6.91 -0.31 -3.08
N ASN A 49 7.35 0.05 -4.28
CA ASN A 49 7.35 -0.88 -5.41
C ASN A 49 8.32 -2.05 -5.19
N ALA A 50 9.46 -1.83 -4.53
CA ALA A 50 10.37 -2.91 -4.15
C ALA A 50 9.74 -3.87 -3.12
N VAL A 51 8.90 -3.36 -2.21
CA VAL A 51 8.12 -4.21 -1.29
C VAL A 51 7.09 -5.05 -2.05
N TRP A 52 6.37 -4.47 -3.03
CA TRP A 52 5.45 -5.22 -3.88
C TRP A 52 6.16 -6.29 -4.71
N ASP A 53 7.34 -5.98 -5.27
CA ASP A 53 8.18 -6.95 -5.99
C ASP A 53 8.66 -8.09 -5.07
N LEU A 54 9.10 -7.77 -3.85
CA LEU A 54 9.47 -8.78 -2.85
C LEU A 54 8.28 -9.69 -2.51
N TRP A 55 7.10 -9.10 -2.30
CA TRP A 55 5.88 -9.86 -1.99
C TRP A 55 5.52 -10.80 -3.15
N SER A 56 5.45 -10.28 -4.37
CA SER A 56 5.06 -11.07 -5.53
C SER A 56 6.06 -12.22 -5.79
N LYS A 57 7.36 -11.97 -5.62
CA LYS A 57 8.40 -13.01 -5.69
C LYS A 57 8.25 -14.09 -4.63
N ARG A 58 7.92 -13.70 -3.39
CA ARG A 58 7.71 -14.64 -2.29
C ARG A 58 6.52 -15.57 -2.53
N ASP A 59 5.44 -15.02 -3.10
CA ASP A 59 4.21 -15.77 -3.38
C ASP A 59 4.25 -16.47 -4.76
N GLY A 60 5.33 -16.31 -5.52
CA GLY A 60 5.53 -16.96 -6.81
C GLY A 60 4.59 -16.47 -7.92
N LYS A 61 4.09 -15.23 -7.81
CA LYS A 61 3.09 -14.66 -8.73
C LYS A 61 3.56 -13.31 -9.28
N PRO A 62 3.13 -12.90 -10.48
CA PRO A 62 3.28 -11.52 -10.89
C PRO A 62 2.39 -10.60 -10.01
N VAL A 63 2.82 -9.35 -9.79
CA VAL A 63 2.13 -8.40 -8.87
C VAL A 63 0.63 -8.24 -9.20
N TRP A 64 0.27 -8.19 -10.48
CA TRP A 64 -1.14 -8.05 -10.87
C TRP A 64 -2.00 -9.23 -10.38
N GLN A 65 -1.45 -10.44 -10.42
CA GLN A 65 -2.14 -11.64 -9.95
C GLN A 65 -2.17 -11.69 -8.43
N LEU A 66 -1.07 -11.29 -7.77
CA LEU A 66 -1.04 -11.13 -6.30
C LEU A 66 -2.20 -10.24 -5.81
N VAL A 67 -2.39 -9.07 -6.43
CA VAL A 67 -3.47 -8.14 -6.06
C VAL A 67 -4.84 -8.67 -6.51
N ALA A 68 -4.92 -9.35 -7.64
CA ALA A 68 -6.16 -9.95 -8.12
C ALA A 68 -6.65 -11.11 -7.22
N ASP A 69 -5.76 -11.83 -6.56
CA ASP A 69 -6.10 -12.94 -5.68
C ASP A 69 -6.54 -12.49 -4.28
N MET A 70 -6.30 -11.22 -3.92
CA MET A 70 -6.69 -10.65 -2.63
C MET A 70 -8.20 -10.51 -2.47
N THR A 71 -8.69 -10.67 -1.24
CA THR A 71 -10.06 -10.28 -0.88
C THR A 71 -10.24 -8.75 -0.95
N PRO A 72 -11.47 -8.24 -1.09
CA PRO A 72 -11.75 -6.80 -0.99
C PRO A 72 -11.10 -6.11 0.22
N GLU A 73 -11.14 -6.75 1.37
CA GLU A 73 -10.57 -6.23 2.62
C GLU A 73 -9.04 -6.18 2.58
N GLU A 74 -8.41 -7.18 1.96
CA GLU A 74 -6.95 -7.24 1.79
C GLU A 74 -6.45 -6.13 0.87
N ILE A 75 -7.15 -5.87 -0.24
CA ILE A 75 -6.84 -4.74 -1.14
C ILE A 75 -7.00 -3.41 -0.37
N VAL A 76 -8.11 -3.22 0.35
CA VAL A 76 -8.35 -1.99 1.11
C VAL A 76 -7.33 -1.78 2.23
N ARG A 77 -6.82 -2.85 2.84
CA ARG A 77 -5.75 -2.80 3.86
C ARG A 77 -4.43 -2.26 3.32
N CYS A 78 -4.21 -2.34 2.01
CA CYS A 78 -3.02 -1.80 1.36
C CYS A 78 -3.06 -0.28 1.13
N ILE A 79 -4.19 0.38 1.41
CA ILE A 79 -4.41 1.80 1.10
C ILE A 79 -4.40 2.63 2.39
N ASP A 80 -3.65 3.75 2.37
CA ASP A 80 -3.81 4.81 3.37
C ASP A 80 -4.97 5.74 2.96
N PHE A 81 -6.04 5.77 3.77
CA PHE A 81 -7.22 6.58 3.53
C PHE A 81 -7.11 8.01 4.09
N SER A 82 -5.95 8.40 4.59
CA SER A 82 -5.67 9.77 5.01
C SER A 82 -6.07 10.74 3.90
N TYR A 83 -6.94 11.69 4.21
CA TYR A 83 -7.47 12.72 3.29
C TYR A 83 -8.40 12.20 2.16
N LEU A 84 -8.81 10.92 2.17
CA LEU A 84 -9.72 10.36 1.16
C LEU A 84 -11.17 10.21 1.67
N THR A 85 -11.40 10.21 2.99
CA THR A 85 -12.67 9.75 3.59
C THR A 85 -13.88 10.64 3.32
N ASN A 86 -13.67 11.90 2.94
CA ASN A 86 -14.74 12.79 2.48
C ASN A 86 -15.28 12.39 1.09
N ALA A 87 -14.52 11.64 0.29
CA ALA A 87 -14.92 11.16 -1.03
C ALA A 87 -15.13 9.64 -1.07
N LEU A 88 -14.25 8.88 -0.42
CA LEU A 88 -14.25 7.43 -0.42
C LEU A 88 -13.86 6.90 0.97
N THR A 89 -14.83 6.32 1.67
CA THR A 89 -14.59 5.63 2.94
C THR A 89 -14.06 4.21 2.69
N LYS A 90 -13.42 3.62 3.70
CA LYS A 90 -12.96 2.21 3.67
C LYS A 90 -14.11 1.26 3.35
N GLN A 91 -15.25 1.43 4.02
CA GLN A 91 -16.44 0.59 3.83
C GLN A 91 -16.98 0.72 2.40
N ARG A 92 -16.99 1.95 1.85
CA ARG A 92 -17.41 2.17 0.46
C ARG A 92 -16.45 1.52 -0.53
N ALA A 93 -15.14 1.58 -0.29
CA ALA A 93 -14.13 0.92 -1.12
C ALA A 93 -14.29 -0.61 -1.09
N ILE A 94 -14.47 -1.21 0.09
CA ILE A 94 -14.78 -2.65 0.23
C ILE A 94 -16.03 -3.00 -0.57
N GLY A 95 -17.11 -2.22 -0.43
CA GLY A 95 -18.35 -2.47 -1.17
C GLY A 95 -18.25 -2.30 -2.69
N ILE A 96 -17.31 -1.48 -3.20
CA ILE A 96 -17.01 -1.42 -4.64
C ILE A 96 -16.28 -2.70 -5.07
N LEU A 97 -15.27 -3.12 -4.30
CA LEU A 97 -14.46 -4.30 -4.60
C LEU A 97 -15.24 -5.62 -4.48
N ALA A 98 -16.12 -5.75 -3.49
CA ALA A 98 -16.97 -6.92 -3.31
C ALA A 98 -17.91 -7.14 -4.52
N ARG A 99 -18.50 -6.06 -5.04
CA ARG A 99 -19.37 -6.13 -6.24
C ARG A 99 -18.64 -6.60 -7.50
N VAL A 100 -17.36 -6.28 -7.65
CA VAL A 100 -16.56 -6.75 -8.80
C VAL A 100 -15.92 -8.11 -8.56
N ALA A 101 -15.74 -8.52 -7.30
CA ALA A 101 -15.21 -9.84 -6.96
C ALA A 101 -16.16 -10.98 -7.42
N GLU A 102 -17.47 -10.75 -7.42
CA GLU A 102 -18.47 -11.69 -7.95
C GLU A 102 -18.26 -12.02 -9.44
N GLY A 103 -17.60 -11.13 -10.20
CA GLY A 103 -17.30 -11.32 -11.62
C GLY A 103 -15.89 -11.83 -11.92
N LYS A 104 -15.08 -12.18 -10.90
CA LYS A 104 -13.77 -12.80 -11.10
C LYS A 104 -13.99 -14.27 -11.49
N ALA A 105 -13.92 -14.56 -12.79
CA ALA A 105 -13.88 -15.92 -13.33
C ALA A 105 -12.46 -16.49 -13.29
#